data_AF-A0A543ELB3-F1
#
_entry.id   AF-A0A543ELB3-F1
#
_cell.length_a   1.000
_cell.length_b   1.000
_cell.length_c   1.000
_cell.angle_alpha   90.00
_cell.angle_beta   90.00
_cell.angle_gamma   90.00
#
_symmetry.space_group_name_H-M   'P 1'
#
loop_
_entity.id
_entity.type
_entity.pdbx_description
1 polymer ?
#
loop_
_entity_poly.entity_id
_entity_poly.type
_entity_poly.pdbx_seq_one_letter_code
_entity_poly.pdbx_strand_id
1 'polypeptide(L)'
;MNKDLYNELQFLYVSLTERFSKYSDYHYDGLYKCYNGKYFFLRDEKREFLKKLSTIKIGEIYSSKYKGEIGFPQQYINSFLVMFHEDKVCIIDGLGQIILYYILFLLKLELEAFINELNDVKERLKGFITSDENFIYFDYVTFFENWAKKFKGNKGMEMLMNLFTKTNSNIITISFSGKIEINFSKIKEMYSRLEYFNFTILQ
;
A
#
# COMPACT_ATOMS: atom_id res chain seq x y z
N MET A 1 5.34 -5.13 12.98
CA MET A 1 3.97 -5.63 12.69
C MET A 1 3.94 -7.16 12.78
N ASN A 2 2.85 -7.77 13.28
CA ASN A 2 2.71 -9.24 13.28
C ASN A 2 2.15 -9.73 11.93
N LYS A 3 2.22 -11.05 11.66
CA LYS A 3 1.85 -11.63 10.37
C LYS A 3 0.34 -11.59 10.11
N ASP A 4 -0.48 -11.74 11.13
CA ASP A 4 -1.94 -11.80 10.98
C ASP A 4 -2.49 -10.44 10.58
N LEU A 5 -2.08 -9.37 11.29
CA LEU A 5 -2.42 -8.00 10.94
C LEU A 5 -1.93 -7.63 9.53
N TYR A 6 -0.72 -8.05 9.16
CA TYR A 6 -0.21 -7.83 7.81
C TYR A 6 -1.12 -8.48 6.75
N ASN A 7 -1.49 -9.75 6.93
CA ASN A 7 -2.34 -10.47 5.99
C ASN A 7 -3.74 -9.83 5.88
N GLU A 8 -4.31 -9.39 7.00
CA GLU A 8 -5.61 -8.70 7.03
C GLU A 8 -5.58 -7.39 6.25
N LEU A 9 -4.58 -6.53 6.51
CA LEU A 9 -4.42 -5.26 5.80
C LEU A 9 -4.10 -5.48 4.32
N GLN A 10 -3.24 -6.43 4.00
CA GLN A 10 -2.90 -6.79 2.62
C GLN A 10 -4.14 -7.26 1.85
N PHE A 11 -4.95 -8.13 2.46
CA PHE A 11 -6.17 -8.63 1.86
C PHE A 11 -7.19 -7.52 1.63
N LEU A 12 -7.36 -6.60 2.59
CA LEU A 12 -8.21 -5.42 2.42
C LEU A 12 -7.69 -4.50 1.31
N TYR A 13 -6.38 -4.24 1.25
CA TYR A 13 -5.76 -3.48 0.17
C TYR A 13 -6.08 -4.10 -1.19
N VAL A 14 -5.83 -5.40 -1.37
CA VAL A 14 -6.12 -6.10 -2.63
C VAL A 14 -7.62 -6.04 -2.93
N SER A 15 -8.49 -6.35 -1.97
CA SER A 15 -9.95 -6.34 -2.16
C SER A 15 -10.51 -4.98 -2.56
N LEU A 16 -9.92 -3.89 -2.07
CA LEU A 16 -10.35 -2.52 -2.34
C LEU A 16 -9.69 -1.91 -3.59
N THR A 17 -8.58 -2.47 -4.06
CA THR A 17 -7.83 -2.00 -5.24
C THR A 17 -7.96 -2.91 -6.46
N GLU A 18 -8.52 -4.11 -6.31
CA GLU A 18 -8.64 -5.07 -7.38
C GLU A 18 -9.38 -4.48 -8.58
N ARG A 19 -8.69 -4.53 -9.73
CA ARG A 19 -9.21 -4.21 -11.07
C ARG A 19 -10.20 -5.27 -11.60
N PHE A 20 -10.48 -6.33 -10.83
CA PHE A 20 -11.48 -7.35 -11.15
C PHE A 20 -12.89 -6.93 -10.67
N SER A 21 -13.25 -5.68 -10.96
CA SER A 21 -14.58 -5.09 -10.80
C SER A 21 -15.70 -5.85 -11.54
N LYS A 22 -15.37 -6.88 -12.33
CA LYS A 22 -16.32 -7.72 -13.05
C LYS A 22 -17.26 -8.52 -12.14
N TYR A 23 -16.98 -8.64 -10.84
CA TYR A 23 -17.77 -9.47 -9.92
C TYR A 23 -18.21 -8.75 -8.62
N SER A 24 -17.89 -7.47 -8.46
CA SER A 24 -18.27 -6.72 -7.26
C SER A 24 -19.52 -5.88 -7.53
N ASP A 25 -20.66 -6.34 -7.02
CA ASP A 25 -21.90 -5.56 -6.96
C ASP A 25 -21.72 -4.41 -5.94
N TYR A 26 -21.15 -3.29 -6.41
CA TYR A 26 -21.11 -2.04 -5.66
C TYR A 26 -21.78 -0.90 -6.43
N HIS A 27 -22.47 -0.03 -5.70
CA HIS A 27 -22.96 1.24 -6.23
C HIS A 27 -21.95 2.34 -5.91
N TYR A 28 -21.58 3.14 -6.91
CA TYR A 28 -20.70 4.29 -6.74
C TYR A 28 -21.50 5.58 -6.79
N ASP A 29 -21.44 6.36 -5.71
CA ASP A 29 -22.18 7.63 -5.58
C ASP A 29 -21.31 8.88 -5.87
N GLY A 30 -20.05 8.68 -6.26
CA GLY A 30 -19.05 9.72 -6.49
C GLY A 30 -18.01 9.87 -5.37
N LEU A 31 -18.35 9.54 -4.12
CA LEU A 31 -17.42 9.57 -2.99
C LEU A 31 -17.17 8.18 -2.40
N TYR A 32 -18.20 7.34 -2.37
CA TYR A 32 -18.19 6.02 -1.78
C TYR A 32 -18.46 4.93 -2.82
N LYS A 33 -17.83 3.79 -2.60
CA LYS A 33 -18.23 2.49 -3.13
C LYS A 33 -19.07 1.79 -2.07
N CYS A 34 -20.36 1.60 -2.35
CA CYS A 34 -21.31 0.95 -1.46
C CYS A 34 -21.50 -0.51 -1.86
N TYR A 35 -21.06 -1.41 -1.00
CA TYR A 35 -21.11 -2.86 -1.19
C TYR A 35 -22.27 -3.46 -0.40
N ASN A 36 -22.82 -4.58 -0.88
CA ASN A 36 -23.71 -5.41 -0.07
C ASN A 36 -22.99 -5.86 1.21
N GLY A 37 -23.62 -5.71 2.37
CA GLY A 37 -23.02 -6.05 3.67
C GLY A 37 -22.63 -7.52 3.84
N LYS A 38 -23.11 -8.40 2.95
CA LYS A 38 -22.72 -9.82 2.89
C LYS A 38 -21.50 -10.09 2.02
N TYR A 39 -20.87 -9.09 1.41
CA TYR A 39 -19.71 -9.29 0.53
C TYR A 39 -18.52 -9.90 1.30
N PHE A 40 -17.74 -10.75 0.64
CA PHE A 40 -16.82 -11.67 1.34
C PHE A 40 -15.72 -10.95 2.15
N PHE A 41 -15.19 -9.82 1.67
CA PHE A 41 -14.14 -9.08 2.40
C PHE A 41 -14.68 -8.20 3.54
N LEU A 42 -16.00 -8.11 3.71
CA LEU A 42 -16.66 -7.33 4.77
C LEU A 42 -17.02 -8.16 6.00
N ARG A 43 -16.55 -9.41 6.07
CA ARG A 43 -16.85 -10.36 7.14
C ARG A 43 -15.65 -10.51 8.10
N ASP A 44 -15.92 -11.09 9.27
CA ASP A 44 -14.93 -11.54 10.24
C ASP A 44 -13.98 -10.42 10.71
N GLU A 45 -12.69 -10.71 10.92
CA GLU A 45 -11.71 -9.78 11.52
C GLU A 45 -11.54 -8.49 10.69
N LYS A 46 -11.78 -8.58 9.38
CA LYS A 46 -11.73 -7.45 8.44
C LYS A 46 -12.83 -6.44 8.73
N ARG A 47 -13.99 -6.92 9.19
CA ARG A 47 -15.11 -6.07 9.61
C ARG A 47 -14.74 -5.25 10.84
N GLU A 48 -13.99 -5.83 11.78
CA GLU A 48 -13.57 -5.10 12.99
C GLU A 48 -12.60 -3.96 12.64
N PHE A 49 -11.66 -4.18 11.73
CA PHE A 49 -10.81 -3.10 11.24
C PHE A 49 -11.61 -2.02 10.49
N LEU A 50 -12.55 -2.40 9.63
CA LEU A 50 -13.44 -1.44 8.95
C LEU A 50 -14.34 -0.67 9.92
N LYS A 51 -14.78 -1.29 11.02
CA LYS A 51 -15.49 -0.59 12.11
C LYS A 51 -14.60 0.45 12.79
N LYS A 52 -13.32 0.14 13.06
CA LYS A 52 -12.37 1.15 13.57
C LYS A 52 -12.23 2.33 12.59
N LEU A 53 -12.20 2.06 11.29
CA LEU A 53 -12.15 3.12 10.28
C LEU A 53 -13.46 3.93 10.16
N SER A 54 -14.60 3.36 10.55
CA SER A 54 -15.89 4.06 10.47
C SER A 54 -16.02 5.22 11.46
N THR A 55 -15.17 5.29 12.49
CA THR A 55 -15.15 6.41 13.43
C THR A 55 -14.26 7.56 12.98
N ILE A 56 -13.55 7.41 11.85
CA ILE A 56 -12.54 8.35 11.39
C ILE A 56 -13.08 9.12 10.19
N LYS A 57 -12.92 10.44 10.22
CA LYS A 57 -13.23 11.32 9.10
C LYS A 57 -12.04 11.44 8.16
N ILE A 58 -12.34 11.75 6.89
CA ILE A 58 -11.32 12.00 5.85
C ILE A 58 -10.31 13.03 6.33
N GLY A 59 -10.74 14.16 6.91
CA GLY A 59 -9.83 15.20 7.37
C GLY A 59 -8.90 14.80 8.52
N GLU A 60 -9.20 13.73 9.24
CA GLU A 60 -8.44 13.27 10.41
C GLU A 60 -7.30 12.33 10.02
N ILE A 61 -7.47 11.54 8.95
CA ILE A 61 -6.44 10.62 8.46
C ILE A 61 -5.29 11.34 7.73
N TYR A 62 -5.50 12.59 7.33
CA TYR A 62 -4.50 13.38 6.62
C TYR A 62 -3.84 14.42 7.54
N SER A 63 -2.53 14.63 7.36
CA SER A 63 -1.76 15.62 8.12
C SER A 63 -2.07 17.05 7.68
N SER A 64 -1.57 18.04 8.41
CA SER A 64 -1.67 19.44 8.02
C SER A 64 -0.97 19.76 6.69
N LYS A 65 0.12 19.03 6.36
CA LYS A 65 0.86 19.19 5.10
C LYS A 65 0.00 18.84 3.88
N TYR A 66 -0.83 17.79 4.00
CA TYR A 66 -1.81 17.40 2.97
C TYR A 66 -2.82 18.50 2.65
N LYS A 67 -3.31 19.24 3.67
CA LYS A 67 -4.30 20.30 3.49
C LYS A 67 -3.80 21.45 2.59
N GLY A 68 -2.48 21.62 2.48
CA GLY A 68 -1.86 22.64 1.62
C GLY A 68 -1.68 22.23 0.16
N GLU A 69 -1.69 20.92 -0.15
CA GLU A 69 -1.27 20.41 -1.46
C GLU A 69 -2.38 19.67 -2.23
N ILE A 70 -3.44 19.19 -1.57
CA ILE A 70 -4.46 18.37 -2.23
C ILE A 70 -5.83 19.06 -2.22
N GLY A 71 -6.33 19.29 -3.44
CA GLY A 71 -7.63 19.90 -3.74
C GLY A 71 -8.83 18.98 -3.49
N PHE A 72 -8.94 18.42 -2.29
CA PHE A 72 -10.20 17.78 -1.89
C PHE A 72 -11.24 18.87 -1.65
N PRO A 73 -12.45 18.78 -2.22
CA PRO A 73 -13.51 19.72 -1.91
C PRO A 73 -13.77 19.74 -0.40
N GLN A 74 -13.73 20.93 0.22
CA GLN A 74 -13.85 21.07 1.68
C GLN A 74 -15.09 20.37 2.26
N GLN A 75 -16.17 20.27 1.48
CA GLN A 75 -17.41 19.58 1.84
C GLN A 75 -17.21 18.11 2.22
N TYR A 76 -16.16 17.44 1.74
CA TYR A 76 -15.93 16.02 2.01
C TYR A 76 -15.00 15.75 3.19
N ILE A 77 -14.29 16.76 3.72
CA ILE A 77 -13.34 16.57 4.84
C ILE A 77 -14.00 15.98 6.09
N ASN A 78 -15.27 16.29 6.32
CA ASN A 78 -16.01 15.81 7.49
C ASN A 78 -16.72 14.46 7.26
N SER A 79 -16.60 13.89 6.06
CA SER A 79 -17.17 12.58 5.72
C SER A 79 -16.35 11.46 6.39
N PHE A 80 -17.01 10.36 6.76
CA PHE A 80 -16.35 9.20 7.36
C PHE A 80 -15.65 8.34 6.31
N LEU A 81 -14.58 7.63 6.68
CA LEU A 81 -13.88 6.70 5.77
C LEU A 81 -14.77 5.49 5.40
N VAL A 82 -15.61 5.06 6.33
CA VAL A 82 -16.51 3.91 6.18
C VAL A 82 -17.85 4.24 6.85
N MET A 83 -18.96 3.91 6.19
CA MET A 83 -20.31 4.00 6.76
C MET A 83 -20.96 2.63 6.74
N PHE A 84 -21.46 2.20 7.90
CA PHE A 84 -22.24 0.98 8.04
C PHE A 84 -23.73 1.31 8.01
N HIS A 85 -24.46 0.66 7.12
CA HIS A 85 -25.92 0.63 7.08
C HIS A 85 -26.40 -0.80 7.32
N GLU A 86 -27.71 -1.02 7.44
CA GLU A 86 -28.29 -2.32 7.77
C GLU A 86 -27.89 -3.43 6.78
N ASP A 87 -27.85 -3.10 5.50
CA ASP A 87 -27.71 -4.01 4.36
C ASP A 87 -26.53 -3.67 3.44
N LYS A 88 -25.85 -2.54 3.68
CA LYS A 88 -24.70 -2.08 2.88
C LYS A 88 -23.58 -1.48 3.73
N VAL A 89 -22.36 -1.57 3.20
CA VAL A 89 -21.18 -0.89 3.74
C VAL A 89 -20.62 0.02 2.66
N CYS A 90 -20.58 1.32 2.93
CA CYS A 90 -20.07 2.33 2.01
C CYS A 90 -18.66 2.72 2.43
N ILE A 91 -17.71 2.56 1.51
CA ILE A 91 -16.28 2.79 1.74
C ILE A 91 -15.81 3.89 0.80
N ILE A 92 -15.08 4.88 1.31
CA ILE A 92 -14.60 5.98 0.46
C ILE A 92 -13.75 5.43 -0.70
N ASP A 93 -13.88 6.07 -1.86
CA ASP A 93 -12.98 5.78 -2.96
C ASP A 93 -11.56 6.22 -2.58
N GLY A 94 -10.58 5.32 -2.78
CA GLY A 94 -9.21 5.52 -2.33
C GLY A 94 -8.87 4.93 -0.96
N LEU A 95 -9.80 4.29 -0.22
CA LEU A 95 -9.45 3.63 1.05
C LEU A 95 -8.34 2.57 0.87
N GLY A 96 -8.33 1.84 -0.25
CA GLY A 96 -7.24 0.90 -0.55
C GLY A 96 -5.86 1.56 -0.53
N GLN A 97 -5.74 2.77 -1.07
CA GLN A 97 -4.48 3.53 -1.04
C GLN A 97 -4.09 3.93 0.39
N ILE A 98 -5.06 4.35 1.21
CA ILE A 98 -4.84 4.67 2.63
C ILE A 98 -4.31 3.43 3.37
N ILE A 99 -4.91 2.26 3.14
CA ILE A 99 -4.47 0.99 3.74
C ILE A 99 -3.05 0.64 3.30
N LEU A 100 -2.72 0.81 2.01
CA LEU A 100 -1.36 0.61 1.53
C LEU A 100 -0.35 1.48 2.30
N TYR A 101 -0.64 2.77 2.44
CA TYR A 101 0.24 3.68 3.20
C TYR A 101 0.28 3.36 4.69
N TYR A 102 -0.80 2.83 5.26
CA TYR A 102 -0.79 2.37 6.64
C TYR A 102 0.11 1.14 6.83
N ILE A 103 0.09 0.18 5.90
CA ILE A 103 1.03 -0.96 5.90
C ILE A 103 2.48 -0.45 5.85
N LEU A 104 2.77 0.50 4.97
CA LEU A 104 4.11 1.08 4.83
C LEU A 104 4.53 1.88 6.07
N PHE A 105 3.61 2.57 6.73
CA PHE A 105 3.87 3.25 8.00
C PHE A 105 4.23 2.25 9.10
N LEU A 106 3.54 1.10 9.17
CA LEU A 106 3.86 0.02 10.11
C LEU A 106 5.18 -0.71 9.80
N LEU A 107 5.67 -0.60 8.55
CA LEU A 107 6.94 -1.15 8.06
C LEU A 107 7.98 -0.05 7.78
N LYS A 108 7.85 1.13 8.40
CA LYS A 108 8.64 2.31 8.04
C LYS A 108 10.14 2.07 8.16
N LEU A 109 10.58 1.39 9.22
CA LEU A 109 12.00 1.09 9.44
C LEU A 109 12.55 0.14 8.36
N GLU A 110 11.77 -0.87 7.96
CA GLU A 110 12.14 -1.77 6.88
C GLU A 110 12.14 -1.07 5.52
N LEU A 111 11.20 -0.14 5.30
CA LEU A 111 11.17 0.68 4.09
C LEU A 111 12.40 1.61 4.00
N GLU A 112 12.80 2.24 5.10
CA GLU A 112 14.03 3.04 5.19
C GLU A 112 15.27 2.20 4.88
N ALA A 113 15.39 1.03 5.53
CA ALA A 113 16.49 0.10 5.29
C ALA A 113 16.53 -0.38 3.84
N PHE A 114 15.37 -0.66 3.24
CA PHE A 114 15.27 -1.06 1.83
C PHE A 114 15.74 0.05 0.88
N ILE A 115 15.35 1.30 1.14
CA ILE A 115 15.81 2.46 0.36
C ILE A 115 17.32 2.63 0.46
N ASN A 116 17.90 2.45 1.65
CA ASN A 116 19.35 2.54 1.85
C ASN A 116 20.10 1.46 1.08
N GLU A 117 19.64 0.21 1.13
CA GLU A 117 20.21 -0.89 0.35
C GLU A 117 20.14 -0.63 -1.16
N LEU A 118 19.05 -0.01 -1.66
CA LEU A 118 18.94 0.37 -3.06
C LEU A 118 19.89 1.53 -3.45
N ASN A 119 20.09 2.51 -2.56
CA ASN A 119 21.12 3.54 -2.78
C ASN A 119 22.52 2.90 -2.87
N ASP A 120 22.87 1.99 -1.95
CA ASP A 120 24.16 1.30 -1.94
C ASP A 120 24.39 0.48 -3.23
N VAL A 121 23.34 -0.19 -3.72
CA VAL A 121 23.40 -0.89 -5.01
C VAL A 121 23.67 0.07 -6.16
N LYS A 122 23.00 1.23 -6.17
CA LYS A 122 23.12 2.25 -7.22
C LYS A 122 24.51 2.91 -7.23
N GLU A 123 25.15 3.05 -6.07
CA GLU A 123 26.52 3.55 -5.94
C GLU A 123 27.57 2.51 -6.34
N ARG A 124 27.24 1.21 -6.28
CA ARG A 124 28.17 0.09 -6.51
C ARG A 124 27.67 -0.84 -7.61
N LEU A 125 27.29 -0.27 -8.75
CA LEU A 125 26.85 -1.05 -9.91
C LEU A 125 27.94 -2.06 -10.32
N LYS A 126 27.54 -3.32 -10.46
CA LYS A 126 28.36 -4.42 -11.00
C LYS A 126 27.63 -4.97 -12.21
N GLY A 127 28.34 -5.57 -13.18
CA GLY A 127 27.85 -5.82 -14.54
C GLY A 127 26.44 -6.43 -14.72
N PHE A 128 25.92 -7.18 -13.75
CA PHE A 128 24.57 -7.77 -13.76
C PHE A 128 23.48 -6.86 -13.18
N ILE A 129 23.85 -5.63 -12.78
CA ILE A 129 22.98 -4.59 -12.24
C ILE A 129 23.20 -3.33 -13.05
N THR A 130 22.12 -2.80 -13.62
CA THR A 130 22.12 -1.50 -14.30
C THR A 130 21.09 -0.58 -13.64
N SER A 131 21.17 0.72 -13.84
CA SER A 131 20.15 1.66 -13.32
C SER A 131 19.97 2.84 -14.25
N ASP A 132 18.79 3.44 -14.19
CA ASP A 132 18.52 4.77 -14.75
C ASP A 132 18.05 5.72 -13.62
N GLU A 133 17.47 6.85 -13.98
CA GLU A 133 16.94 7.83 -13.00
C GLU A 133 15.88 7.22 -12.07
N ASN A 134 15.00 6.38 -12.62
CA ASN A 134 13.80 5.86 -11.98
C ASN A 134 13.92 4.41 -11.52
N PHE A 135 14.67 3.59 -12.25
CA PHE A 135 14.69 2.14 -12.08
C PHE A 135 16.08 1.59 -11.77
N ILE A 136 16.11 0.49 -11.02
CA ILE A 136 17.27 -0.39 -10.87
C ILE A 136 16.90 -1.73 -11.48
N TYR A 137 17.78 -2.24 -12.33
CA TYR A 137 17.59 -3.46 -13.09
C TYR A 137 18.57 -4.52 -12.60
N PHE A 138 18.05 -5.71 -12.34
CA PHE A 138 18.84 -6.90 -12.02
C PHE A 138 18.56 -7.98 -13.05
N ASP A 139 19.51 -8.88 -13.30
CA ASP A 139 19.12 -10.20 -13.82
C ASP A 139 18.41 -11.03 -12.73
N TYR A 140 17.73 -12.10 -13.15
CA TYR A 140 16.93 -12.93 -12.26
C TYR A 140 17.75 -13.55 -11.10
N VAL A 141 18.93 -14.11 -11.40
CA VAL A 141 19.78 -14.81 -10.42
C VAL A 141 20.35 -13.82 -9.40
N THR A 142 20.87 -12.70 -9.87
CA THR A 142 21.42 -11.64 -9.01
C THR A 142 20.36 -11.09 -8.08
N PHE A 143 19.11 -10.93 -8.55
CA PHE A 143 18.02 -10.50 -7.69
C PHE A 143 17.58 -11.59 -6.70
N PHE A 144 17.02 -12.71 -7.17
CA PHE A 144 16.33 -13.68 -6.31
C PHE A 144 17.30 -14.57 -5.54
N GLU A 145 18.42 -14.96 -6.16
CA GLU A 145 19.33 -15.93 -5.55
C GLU A 145 20.40 -15.29 -4.68
N ASN A 146 20.69 -14.01 -4.89
CA ASN A 146 21.77 -13.31 -4.18
C ASN A 146 21.25 -12.12 -3.36
N TRP A 147 20.68 -11.12 -4.01
CA TRP A 147 20.34 -9.85 -3.35
C TRP A 147 19.16 -10.01 -2.38
N ALA A 148 18.03 -10.57 -2.84
CA ALA A 148 16.82 -10.74 -2.03
C ALA A 148 17.02 -11.71 -0.85
N LYS A 149 17.96 -12.67 -0.96
CA LYS A 149 18.26 -13.61 0.14
C LYS A 149 18.84 -12.93 1.37
N LYS A 150 19.45 -11.75 1.25
CA LYS A 150 19.96 -10.98 2.39
C LYS A 150 18.86 -10.60 3.39
N PHE A 151 17.61 -10.53 2.92
CA PHE A 151 16.46 -10.17 3.74
C PHE A 151 15.83 -11.36 4.47
N LYS A 152 16.30 -12.59 4.20
CA LYS A 152 15.75 -13.80 4.81
C LYS A 152 15.95 -13.80 6.32
N GLY A 153 14.88 -14.08 7.07
CA GLY A 153 14.88 -14.07 8.54
C GLY A 153 14.48 -12.72 9.15
N ASN A 154 14.43 -11.63 8.36
CA ASN A 154 13.80 -10.38 8.76
C ASN A 154 12.33 -10.40 8.31
N LYS A 155 11.42 -10.70 9.25
CA LYS A 155 9.98 -10.83 8.95
C LYS A 155 9.37 -9.55 8.36
N GLY A 156 9.76 -8.37 8.82
CA GLY A 156 9.24 -7.10 8.31
C GLY A 156 9.69 -6.84 6.87
N MET A 157 10.95 -7.14 6.56
CA MET A 157 11.48 -7.01 5.21
C MET A 157 10.87 -8.05 4.25
N GLU A 158 10.62 -9.28 4.73
CA GLU A 158 9.88 -10.30 3.97
C GLU A 158 8.45 -9.84 3.64
N MET A 159 7.76 -9.17 4.57
CA MET A 159 6.44 -8.57 4.34
C MET A 159 6.50 -7.41 3.32
N LEU A 160 7.52 -6.54 3.42
CA LEU A 160 7.71 -5.45 2.47
C LEU A 160 8.00 -5.98 1.06
N MET A 161 8.90 -6.96 0.94
CA MET A 161 9.21 -7.62 -0.34
C MET A 161 7.98 -8.29 -0.94
N ASN A 162 7.16 -8.96 -0.12
CA ASN A 162 5.89 -9.52 -0.57
C ASN A 162 4.94 -8.44 -1.12
N LEU A 163 4.80 -7.33 -0.39
CA LEU A 163 4.00 -6.18 -0.83
C LEU A 163 4.52 -5.59 -2.15
N PHE A 164 5.83 -5.56 -2.38
CA PHE A 164 6.41 -4.99 -3.59
C PHE A 164 6.45 -5.93 -4.80
N THR A 165 6.37 -7.24 -4.59
CA THR A 165 6.50 -8.26 -5.65
C THR A 165 5.19 -8.97 -5.99
N LYS A 166 4.27 -9.10 -5.03
CA LYS A 166 3.09 -9.98 -5.17
C LYS A 166 1.75 -9.24 -5.13
N THR A 167 1.68 -8.05 -4.55
CA THR A 167 0.39 -7.36 -4.35
C THR A 167 0.15 -6.28 -5.39
N ASN A 168 0.06 -6.64 -6.68
CA ASN A 168 -0.26 -5.74 -7.80
C ASN A 168 0.44 -4.37 -7.78
N SER A 169 1.58 -4.28 -7.11
CA SER A 169 2.31 -3.06 -6.94
C SER A 169 3.31 -3.07 -8.09
N ASN A 170 3.14 -2.14 -9.03
CA ASN A 170 4.13 -1.94 -10.10
C ASN A 170 5.39 -1.30 -9.50
N ILE A 171 6.02 -1.98 -8.54
CA ILE A 171 7.20 -1.54 -7.77
C ILE A 171 8.35 -2.48 -8.10
N ILE A 172 8.14 -3.80 -7.98
CA ILE A 172 9.10 -4.80 -8.44
C ILE A 172 8.43 -5.66 -9.51
N THR A 173 8.92 -5.58 -10.74
CA THR A 173 8.34 -6.24 -11.91
C THR A 173 9.39 -6.99 -12.71
N ILE A 174 8.95 -7.91 -13.57
CA ILE A 174 9.82 -8.55 -14.56
C ILE A 174 9.59 -7.84 -15.90
N SER A 175 10.65 -7.30 -16.49
CA SER A 175 10.62 -6.63 -17.79
C SER A 175 10.42 -7.62 -18.93
N PHE A 176 10.09 -7.12 -20.12
CA PHE A 176 10.06 -7.93 -21.34
C PHE A 176 11.41 -8.56 -21.70
N SER A 177 12.53 -7.99 -21.23
CA SER A 177 13.87 -8.55 -21.42
C SER A 177 14.26 -9.57 -20.32
N GLY A 178 13.31 -9.96 -19.46
CA GLY A 178 13.53 -10.93 -18.39
C GLY A 178 14.35 -10.39 -17.21
N LYS A 179 14.56 -9.07 -17.14
CA LYS A 179 15.23 -8.41 -16.01
C LYS A 179 14.22 -8.09 -14.91
N ILE A 180 14.67 -8.12 -13.66
CA ILE A 180 13.90 -7.61 -12.53
C ILE A 180 14.09 -6.10 -12.47
N GLU A 181 12.99 -5.36 -12.50
CA GLU A 181 12.93 -3.91 -12.44
C GLU A 181 12.43 -3.50 -11.06
N ILE A 182 13.18 -2.64 -10.37
CA ILE A 182 12.75 -2.00 -9.13
C ILE A 182 12.53 -0.52 -9.42
N ASN A 183 11.28 -0.06 -9.31
CA ASN A 183 10.93 1.35 -9.46
C ASN A 183 11.34 2.14 -8.22
N PHE A 184 12.57 2.62 -8.23
CA PHE A 184 13.21 3.28 -7.11
C PHE A 184 12.62 4.66 -6.82
N SER A 185 12.32 5.45 -7.86
CA SER A 185 11.73 6.77 -7.68
C SER A 185 10.35 6.67 -7.02
N LYS A 186 9.54 5.70 -7.44
CA LYS A 186 8.23 5.42 -6.82
C LYS A 186 8.34 4.99 -5.36
N ILE A 187 9.33 4.19 -4.99
CA ILE A 187 9.56 3.82 -3.58
C ILE A 187 9.88 5.06 -2.74
N LYS A 188 10.76 5.94 -3.24
CA LYS A 188 11.09 7.21 -2.56
C LYS A 188 9.88 8.12 -2.42
N GLU A 189 9.07 8.23 -3.47
CA GLU A 189 7.82 8.97 -3.46
C GLU A 189 6.81 8.39 -2.47
N MET A 190 6.69 7.06 -2.40
CA MET A 190 5.82 6.40 -1.43
C MET A 190 6.29 6.66 0.01
N TYR A 191 7.61 6.66 0.24
CA TYR A 191 8.18 6.98 1.54
C TYR A 191 7.93 8.44 1.94
N SER A 192 8.17 9.41 1.03
CA SER A 192 7.89 10.82 1.33
C SER A 192 6.41 11.05 1.62
N ARG A 193 5.51 10.45 0.82
CA ARG A 193 4.06 10.56 0.99
C ARG A 193 3.53 10.04 2.33
N LEU A 194 4.31 9.27 3.11
CA LEU A 194 3.90 8.88 4.46
C LEU A 194 3.62 10.08 5.36
N GLU A 195 4.31 11.21 5.16
CA GLU A 195 4.10 12.44 5.95
C GLU A 195 2.75 13.12 5.71
N TYR A 196 2.02 12.72 4.65
CA TYR A 196 0.72 13.27 4.29
C TYR A 196 -0.39 12.64 5.13
N PHE A 197 -0.10 11.53 5.82
CA PHE A 197 -1.05 10.78 6.64
C PHE A 197 -0.76 10.95 8.13
N ASN A 198 -1.83 10.98 8.92
CA ASN A 198 -1.78 10.96 10.37
C ASN A 198 -2.23 9.60 10.90
N PHE A 199 -1.39 8.57 10.72
CA PHE A 199 -1.72 7.21 11.15
C PHE A 199 -1.62 6.97 12.66
N THR A 200 -1.20 7.96 13.45
CA THR A 200 -1.17 7.85 14.91
C THR A 200 -2.57 7.64 15.49
N ILE A 201 -3.62 8.13 14.81
CA ILE A 201 -5.02 7.93 15.21
C ILE A 201 -5.49 6.47 15.08
N LEU A 202 -4.71 5.62 14.38
CA LEU A 202 -5.00 4.20 14.18
C LEU A 202 -4.24 3.31 15.16
N GLN A 203 -3.39 3.87 16.03
CA GLN A 203 -2.71 3.13 17.10
C GLN A 203 -3.65 3.05 18.29
#